data_AF-A0AAD6D1I1-F1
#
_entry.id   AF-A0AAD6D1I1-F1
#
_cell.length_a   1.000
_cell.length_b   1.000
_cell.length_c   1.000
_cell.angle_alpha   90.00
_cell.angle_beta   90.00
_cell.angle_gamma   90.00
#
_symmetry.space_group_name_H-M   'P 1'
#
loop_
_entity.id
_entity.type
_entity.pdbx_description
1 polymer ?
#
loop_
_entity_poly.entity_id
_entity_poly.type
_entity_poly.pdbx_seq_one_letter_code
_entity_poly.pdbx_strand_id
1 'polypeptide(L)' 'MEFEEGPEVTIMDVRAVEICPQIDTHGFTYASHDSSLTGDHLLDKANIESIYLPECEALLRNTLDGVDEVHFFNWLAS' A
#
# COMPACT_ATOMS: atom_id res chain seq x y z
N MET A 1 30.81 2.08 5.50
CA MET A 1 29.53 1.46 5.10
C MET A 1 29.92 0.30 4.23
N GLU A 2 29.92 -0.91 4.79
CA GLU A 2 30.19 -2.14 4.05
C GLU A 2 28.85 -2.67 3.55
N PHE A 3 28.75 -2.91 2.24
CA PHE A 3 27.58 -3.54 1.64
C PHE A 3 27.87 -5.04 1.55
N GLU A 4 27.07 -5.86 2.21
CA GLU A 4 27.13 -7.32 2.05
C GLU A 4 26.30 -7.74 0.83
N GLU A 5 26.83 -8.61 -0.01
CA GLU A 5 26.07 -9.25 -1.08
C GLU A 5 25.05 -10.21 -0.46
N GLY A 6 23.76 -9.86 -0.56
CA GLY A 6 22.66 -10.73 -0.18
C GLY A 6 22.49 -11.91 -1.15
N PRO A 7 21.68 -12.92 -0.78
CA PRO A 7 21.40 -14.05 -1.66
C PRO A 7 20.76 -13.58 -2.98
N GLU A 8 21.09 -14.26 -4.08
CA GLU A 8 20.42 -14.05 -5.36
C GLU A 8 18.93 -14.39 -5.22
N VAL A 9 18.07 -13.45 -5.62
CA VAL A 9 16.61 -13.62 -5.62
C VAL A 9 16.08 -13.50 -7.04
N THR A 10 15.21 -14.43 -7.43
CA THR A 10 14.52 -14.37 -8.72
C THR A 10 13.33 -13.40 -8.60
N ILE A 11 13.31 -12.36 -9.45
CA ILE A 11 12.16 -11.45 -9.53
C ILE A 11 10.98 -12.24 -10.10
N MET A 12 9.87 -12.28 -9.36
CA MET A 12 8.66 -12.98 -9.74
C MET A 12 7.48 -12.02 -9.84
N ASP A 13 6.59 -12.26 -10.80
CA ASP A 13 5.32 -11.56 -10.86
C ASP A 13 4.50 -11.96 -9.63
N VAL A 14 4.27 -10.98 -8.76
CA VAL A 14 3.54 -11.19 -7.52
C VAL A 14 2.09 -11.69 -7.73
N ARG A 15 1.52 -11.46 -8.92
CA ARG A 15 0.19 -11.99 -9.29
C ARG A 15 0.20 -13.49 -9.56
N ALA A 16 1.37 -14.09 -9.76
CA ALA A 16 1.56 -15.52 -9.93
C ALA A 16 1.77 -16.26 -8.60
N VAL A 17 1.78 -15.54 -7.47
CA VAL A 17 1.99 -16.12 -6.14
C VAL A 17 0.67 -16.62 -5.57
N GLU A 18 0.61 -17.89 -5.19
CA GLU A 18 -0.61 -18.51 -4.63
C GLU A 18 -0.97 -17.98 -3.23
N ILE A 19 0.01 -17.43 -2.52
CA ILE A 19 -0.12 -16.94 -1.15
C ILE A 19 -0.07 -15.42 -1.16
N CYS A 20 -1.10 -14.78 -0.60
CA CYS A 20 -1.10 -13.33 -0.41
C CYS A 20 0.02 -12.95 0.59
N PRO A 21 0.95 -12.07 0.22
CA PRO A 21 2.02 -11.65 1.11
C PRO A 21 1.45 -11.01 2.37
N GLN A 22 1.98 -11.44 3.52
CA GLN A 22 1.63 -10.90 4.83
C GLN A 22 2.66 -9.86 5.27
N ILE A 23 2.17 -8.77 5.87
CA ILE A 23 2.99 -7.63 6.29
C ILE A 23 4.14 -8.04 7.22
N ASP A 24 3.88 -8.88 8.22
CA ASP A 24 4.88 -9.27 9.23
C ASP A 24 5.98 -10.20 8.69
N THR A 25 5.66 -10.95 7.63
CA THR A 25 6.58 -11.95 7.06
C THR A 25 7.33 -11.42 5.84
N HIS A 26 6.66 -10.60 5.03
CA HIS A 26 7.17 -10.17 3.72
C HIS A 26 7.44 -8.66 3.66
N GLY A 27 7.02 -7.90 4.67
CA GLY A 27 7.14 -6.43 4.70
C GLY A 27 6.09 -5.69 3.87
N PHE A 28 5.17 -6.40 3.21
CA PHE A 28 4.07 -5.81 2.45
C PHE A 28 2.86 -6.74 2.40
N THR A 29 1.70 -6.19 2.02
CA THR A 29 0.47 -6.95 1.81
C THR A 29 -0.43 -6.24 0.78
N TYR A 30 -1.48 -6.93 0.34
CA TYR A 30 -2.52 -6.35 -0.51
C TYR A 30 -3.79 -6.10 0.29
N ALA A 31 -4.42 -4.96 0.02
CA ALA A 31 -5.74 -4.64 0.52
C ALA A 31 -6.62 -4.16 -0.64
N SER A 32 -7.86 -4.63 -0.66
CA SER A 32 -8.92 -4.07 -1.50
C SER A 32 -9.74 -3.10 -0.68
N HIS A 33 -10.06 -1.94 -1.25
CA HIS A 33 -10.79 -0.89 -0.57
C HIS A 33 -11.86 -0.32 -1.49
N ASP A 34 -13.12 -0.38 -1.05
CA ASP A 34 -14.23 0.25 -1.74
C ASP A 34 -14.32 1.71 -1.28
N SER A 35 -13.79 2.62 -2.10
CA SER A 35 -13.83 4.06 -1.80
C SER A 35 -15.21 4.67 -2.05
N SER A 36 -15.51 5.75 -1.33
CA SER A 36 -16.64 6.62 -1.68
C SER A 36 -16.44 7.40 -2.98
N LEU A 37 -15.19 7.54 -3.46
CA LEU A 37 -14.88 8.18 -4.73
C LEU A 37 -15.04 7.22 -5.91
N THR A 38 -15.60 7.73 -7.00
CA THR A 38 -15.82 6.96 -8.24
C THR A 38 -15.44 7.75 -9.49
N GLY A 39 -14.99 7.05 -10.53
CA GLY A 39 -14.74 7.64 -11.85
C GLY A 39 -13.71 8.76 -11.80
N ASP A 40 -14.00 9.87 -12.46
CA ASP A 40 -13.09 11.02 -12.60
C ASP A 40 -12.73 11.67 -11.25
N HIS A 41 -13.50 11.43 -10.19
CA HIS A 41 -13.15 11.93 -8.85
C HIS A 41 -11.87 11.31 -8.30
N LEU A 42 -11.51 10.09 -8.74
CA LEU A 42 -10.24 9.45 -8.39
C LEU A 42 -9.04 10.06 -9.16
N LEU A 43 -9.30 10.90 -10.17
CA LEU A 43 -8.27 11.63 -10.91
C LEU A 43 -8.02 13.03 -10.35
N ASP A 44 -8.93 13.52 -9.49
CA ASP A 44 -8.79 14.83 -8.87
C ASP A 44 -7.95 14.75 -7.59
N LYS A 45 -6.85 15.49 -7.61
CA LYS A 45 -5.89 15.55 -6.50
C LYS A 45 -6.56 15.93 -5.18
N ALA A 46 -7.46 16.92 -5.18
CA ALA A 46 -8.07 17.42 -3.96
C ALA A 46 -9.01 16.37 -3.34
N ASN A 47 -9.77 15.64 -4.17
CA ASN A 47 -10.60 14.53 -3.70
C ASN A 47 -9.75 13.40 -3.13
N ILE A 48 -8.63 13.02 -3.76
CA ILE A 48 -7.76 11.99 -3.20
C ILE A 48 -7.20 12.41 -1.83
N GLU A 49 -6.66 13.62 -1.72
CA GLU A 49 -6.07 14.11 -0.45
C GLU A 49 -7.11 14.24 0.66
N SER A 50 -8.32 14.70 0.34
CA SER A 50 -9.35 14.99 1.35
C SER A 50 -10.26 13.82 1.69
N ILE A 51 -10.34 12.80 0.83
CA ILE A 51 -11.28 11.67 0.98
C ILE A 51 -10.54 10.34 0.93
N TYR A 52 -9.87 10.01 -0.17
CA TYR A 52 -9.33 8.66 -0.38
C TYR A 52 -8.16 8.32 0.55
N LEU A 53 -7.21 9.25 0.77
CA LEU A 53 -6.10 8.99 1.69
C LEU A 53 -6.57 8.81 3.15
N PRO A 54 -7.49 9.64 3.69
CA PRO A 54 -8.12 9.38 4.98
C PRO A 54 -8.84 8.03 5.06
N GLU A 55 -9.57 7.63 4.01
CA GLU A 55 -10.21 6.31 3.97
C GLU A 55 -9.17 5.17 4.01
N CYS A 56 -8.08 5.29 3.25
CA CYS A 56 -6.96 4.34 3.29
C CYS A 56 -6.32 4.26 4.68
N GLU A 57 -6.11 5.39 5.34
CA GLU A 57 -5.57 5.42 6.70
C GLU A 57 -6.50 4.69 7.68
N ALA A 58 -7.81 4.95 7.60
CA ALA A 58 -8.80 4.27 8.42
C ALA A 58 -8.81 2.75 8.18
N LEU A 59 -8.72 2.31 6.93
CA LEU A 59 -8.60 0.89 6.59
C LEU A 59 -7.36 0.27 7.24
N LEU A 60 -6.19 0.92 7.11
CA LEU A 60 -4.93 0.41 7.64
C LEU A 60 -4.97 0.30 9.16
N ARG A 61 -5.47 1.33 9.86
CA ARG A 61 -5.61 1.32 11.32
C ARG A 61 -6.63 0.29 11.83
N ASN A 62 -7.64 -0.06 11.03
CA ASN A 62 -8.62 -1.09 11.39
C ASN A 62 -8.11 -2.52 11.09
N THR A 63 -7.16 -2.66 10.17
CA THR A 63 -6.67 -3.98 9.72
C THR A 63 -5.39 -4.39 10.43
N LEU A 64 -4.59 -3.42 10.87
CA LEU A 64 -3.28 -3.63 11.46
C LEU A 64 -3.29 -3.21 12.93
N ASP A 65 -2.77 -4.08 13.80
CA ASP A 65 -2.59 -3.78 15.21
C ASP A 65 -1.36 -2.89 15.44
N GLY A 66 -1.45 -1.94 16.37
CA GLY A 66 -0.31 -1.15 16.81
C GLY A 66 0.21 -0.10 15.82
N VAL A 67 -0.64 0.37 14.90
CA VAL A 67 -0.27 1.46 13.97
C VAL A 67 -0.22 2.80 14.71
N ASP A 68 0.98 3.35 14.88
CA ASP A 68 1.18 4.71 15.40
C ASP A 68 0.90 5.76 14.30
N GLU A 69 1.61 5.66 13.18
CA GLU A 69 1.57 6.63 12.08
C GLU A 69 1.39 5.95 10.71
N VAL A 70 0.72 6.65 9.80
CA VAL A 70 0.54 6.24 8.40
C VAL A 70 1.10 7.33 7.49
N HIS A 71 1.95 6.92 6.55
CA HIS A 71 2.62 7.83 5.60
C HIS A 71 2.31 7.42 4.16
N PHE A 72 1.90 8.38 3.34
CA PHE A 72 1.60 8.17 1.92
C PHE A 72 2.72 8.76 1.04
N PHE A 73 3.31 7.94 0.19
CA PHE A 73 4.42 8.35 -0.70
C PHE A 73 4.02 8.22 -2.17
N ASN A 74 4.47 9.17 -3.00
CA ASN A 74 4.40 9.13 -4.47
C ASN A 74 3.04 8.66 -5.04
N TRP A 75 1.94 9.08 -4.42
CA TRP A 75 0.60 8.65 -4.80
C TRP A 75 0.06 9.38 -6.05
N LEU A 76 0.67 10.52 -6.41
CA LEU A 76 0.42 11.20 -7.68
C LEU A 76 1.29 10.57 -8.78
N ALA A 77 0.64 9.98 -9.79
CA ALA A 77 1.33 9.69 -11.05
C ALA A 77 1.59 11.03 -11.76
N SER A 78 2.84 11.48 -11.74
CA SER A 78 3.31 12.65 -12.50
C SER A 78 3.24 12.44 -14.00
#